data_AF-A0A920HKN8-F1
#
_entry.id   AF-A0A920HKN8-F1
#
_cell.length_a   1.000
_cell.length_b   1.000
_cell.length_c   1.000
_cell.angle_alpha   90.00
_cell.angle_beta   90.00
_cell.angle_gamma   90.00
#
_symmetry.space_group_name_H-M   'P 1'
#
loop_
_entity.id
_entity.type
_entity.pdbx_description
1 polymer ?
#
loop_
_entity_poly.entity_id
_entity_poly.type
_entity_poly.pdbx_seq_one_letter_code
_entity_poly.pdbx_strand_id
1 'polypeptide(L)'
;MKKSAFKFTNFKEPLLSPFEKLFNIFKELIIHTSGDFDEAIDWLRELDKEYQLTDENYTIDDFINDLLSKGYISKQIQAGEKN
;
A
#
# COMPACT_ATOMS: atom_id res chain seq x y z
N MET A 1 -18.21 45.14 -8.60
CA MET A 1 -17.10 44.36 -8.02
C MET A 1 -17.65 43.01 -7.55
N LYS A 2 -17.29 41.88 -8.17
CA LYS A 2 -17.69 40.54 -7.67
C LYS A 2 -16.68 40.09 -6.62
N LYS A 3 -17.11 40.00 -5.36
CA LYS A 3 -16.33 39.34 -4.31
C LYS A 3 -16.41 37.83 -4.55
N SER A 4 -15.30 37.21 -4.89
CA SER A 4 -15.20 35.75 -4.94
C SER A 4 -15.21 35.22 -3.51
N ALA A 5 -16.28 34.53 -3.13
CA ALA A 5 -16.38 33.82 -1.86
C ALA A 5 -15.84 32.40 -2.04
N PHE A 6 -15.13 31.89 -1.03
CA PHE A 6 -14.62 30.53 -1.02
C PHE A 6 -15.77 29.53 -1.19
N LYS A 7 -15.65 28.64 -2.18
CA LYS A 7 -16.62 27.56 -2.41
C LYS A 7 -16.03 26.28 -1.85
N PHE A 8 -16.43 25.93 -0.64
CA PHE A 8 -16.11 24.63 -0.07
C PHE A 8 -16.98 23.57 -0.74
N THR A 9 -16.34 22.51 -1.24
CA THR A 9 -16.99 21.32 -1.79
C THR A 9 -16.63 20.14 -0.91
N ASN A 10 -17.56 19.22 -0.72
CA ASN A 10 -17.26 17.96 -0.04
C ASN A 10 -16.07 17.28 -0.72
N PHE A 11 -15.15 16.75 0.08
CA PHE A 11 -14.05 15.94 -0.42
C PHE A 11 -14.63 14.77 -1.20
N LYS A 12 -14.26 14.68 -2.47
CA LYS A 12 -14.52 13.49 -3.28
C LYS A 12 -13.23 12.70 -3.24
N GLU A 13 -13.27 11.54 -2.60
CA GLU A 13 -12.15 10.63 -2.63
C GLU A 13 -11.80 10.34 -4.10
N PRO A 14 -10.55 10.57 -4.53
CA PRO A 14 -10.15 10.19 -5.87
C PRO A 14 -10.38 8.68 -6.03
N LEU A 15 -10.83 8.26 -7.21
CA LEU A 15 -10.94 6.85 -7.55
C LEU A 15 -9.52 6.28 -7.65
N LEU A 16 -8.98 5.84 -6.52
CA LEU A 16 -7.69 5.16 -6.45
C LEU A 16 -7.87 3.72 -6.93
N SER A 17 -6.90 3.24 -7.70
CA SER A 17 -6.80 1.81 -7.99
C SER A 17 -6.57 1.01 -6.69
N PRO A 18 -6.94 -0.28 -6.65
CA PRO A 18 -6.63 -1.16 -5.51
C PRO A 18 -5.15 -1.11 -5.12
N PHE A 19 -4.26 -1.09 -6.11
CA PHE A 19 -2.82 -0.91 -5.90
C PHE A 19 -2.50 0.42 -5.18
N GLU A 20 -2.97 1.56 -5.68
CA GLU A 20 -2.66 2.87 -5.09
C GLU A 20 -3.18 3.00 -3.65
N LYS A 21 -4.36 2.43 -3.38
CA LYS A 21 -4.93 2.39 -2.03
C LYS A 21 -3.99 1.65 -1.07
N LEU A 22 -3.60 0.41 -1.40
CA LEU A 22 -2.71 -0.38 -0.56
C LEU A 22 -1.30 0.21 -0.51
N PHE A 23 -0.79 0.76 -1.61
CA PHE A 23 0.54 1.38 -1.66
C PHE A 23 0.66 2.58 -0.73
N ASN A 24 -0.38 3.40 -0.62
CA ASN A 24 -0.38 4.53 0.30
C ASN A 24 -0.33 4.08 1.76
N ILE A 25 -1.08 3.04 2.13
CA ILE A 25 -1.06 2.47 3.48
C ILE A 25 0.30 1.82 3.76
N PHE A 26 0.79 1.02 2.81
CA PHE A 26 2.09 0.35 2.90
C PHE A 26 3.25 1.32 3.13
N LYS A 27 3.26 2.49 2.47
CA LYS A 27 4.30 3.52 2.69
C LYS A 27 4.34 4.04 4.14
N GLU A 28 3.19 4.17 4.80
CA GLU A 28 3.17 4.57 6.20
C GLU A 28 3.68 3.41 7.07
N LEU A 29 3.19 2.18 6.82
CA LEU A 29 3.60 0.98 7.55
C LEU A 29 5.11 0.75 7.47
N ILE A 30 5.71 0.81 6.27
CA ILE A 30 7.14 0.56 6.08
C ILE A 30 8.02 1.61 6.77
N ILE A 31 7.54 2.84 6.95
CA ILE A 31 8.24 3.87 7.74
C ILE A 31 8.14 3.52 9.23
N HIS A 32 6.96 3.09 9.69
CA HIS A 32 6.72 2.75 11.10
C HIS A 32 7.39 1.45 11.55
N THR A 33 7.59 0.50 10.63
CA THR A 33 8.39 -0.71 10.86
C THR A 33 9.87 -0.50 10.56
N SER A 34 10.33 0.75 10.44
CA SER A 34 11.74 1.09 10.22
C SER A 34 12.37 0.43 8.98
N GLY A 35 11.58 0.18 7.94
CA GLY A 35 12.00 -0.47 6.71
C GLY A 35 11.89 -2.00 6.72
N ASP A 36 11.39 -2.62 7.79
CA ASP A 36 11.11 -4.05 7.81
C ASP A 36 9.90 -4.35 6.90
N PHE A 37 10.19 -4.98 5.76
CA PHE A 37 9.20 -5.31 4.75
C PHE A 37 8.22 -6.38 5.22
N ASP A 38 8.72 -7.45 5.83
CA ASP A 38 7.89 -8.58 6.24
C ASP A 38 6.94 -8.13 7.35
N GLU A 39 7.42 -7.35 8.32
CA GLU A 39 6.58 -6.77 9.37
C GLU A 39 5.52 -5.80 8.79
N ALA A 40 5.88 -4.96 7.82
CA ALA A 40 4.94 -4.03 7.20
C ALA A 40 3.82 -4.77 6.45
N ILE A 41 4.15 -5.86 5.76
CA ILE A 41 3.16 -6.70 5.08
C ILE A 41 2.26 -7.42 6.08
N ASP A 42 2.79 -7.91 7.19
CA ASP A 42 1.98 -8.55 8.23
C ASP A 42 0.96 -7.58 8.83
N TRP A 43 1.37 -6.34 9.13
CA TRP A 43 0.43 -5.30 9.56
C TRP A 43 -0.61 -4.96 8.49
N LEU A 44 -0.21 -4.91 7.21
CA LEU A 44 -1.15 -4.65 6.12
C LEU A 44 -2.21 -5.75 6.01
N ARG A 45 -1.83 -7.01 6.20
CA ARG A 45 -2.77 -8.15 6.24
C ARG A 45 -3.72 -8.07 7.42
N GLU A 46 -3.26 -7.60 8.58
CA GLU A 46 -4.13 -7.42 9.74
C GLU A 46 -5.17 -6.32 9.49
N LEU A 47 -4.76 -5.21 8.90
CA LEU A 47 -5.69 -4.16 8.48
C LEU A 47 -6.68 -4.64 7.42
N ASP A 48 -6.25 -5.48 6.49
CA ASP A 48 -7.13 -6.04 5.46
C ASP A 48 -8.24 -6.93 6.05
N LYS A 49 -7.94 -7.71 7.09
CA LYS A 49 -8.97 -8.50 7.80
C LYS A 49 -10.02 -7.61 8.47
N GLU A 50 -9.60 -6.51 9.08
CA GLU A 50 -10.49 -5.63 9.85
C GLU A 50 -11.31 -4.68 8.95
N TYR A 51 -10.71 -4.20 7.87
CA TYR A 51 -11.30 -3.14 7.03
C TYR A 51 -11.67 -3.59 5.62
N GLN A 52 -11.44 -4.86 5.26
CA GLN A 52 -11.74 -5.42 3.94
C GLN A 52 -11.14 -4.54 2.84
N LEU A 53 -9.82 -4.34 2.90
CA LEU A 53 -9.13 -3.43 2.00
C LEU A 53 -9.06 -3.99 0.57
N THR A 54 -9.05 -5.31 0.46
CA THR A 54 -9.02 -6.14 -0.74
C THR A 54 -10.36 -6.80 -1.05
N ASP A 55 -10.44 -7.44 -2.22
CA ASP A 55 -11.58 -8.27 -2.62
C ASP A 55 -11.09 -9.54 -3.37
N GLU A 56 -12.04 -10.34 -3.86
CA GLU A 56 -11.78 -11.58 -4.59
C GLU A 56 -10.96 -11.41 -5.89
N ASN A 57 -10.89 -10.19 -6.42
CA ASN A 57 -10.17 -9.87 -7.66
C ASN A 57 -8.80 -9.25 -7.41
N TYR A 58 -8.50 -8.79 -6.18
CA TYR A 58 -7.24 -8.15 -5.87
C TYR A 58 -6.86 -8.30 -4.40
N THR A 59 -5.91 -9.18 -4.11
CA THR A 59 -5.46 -9.56 -2.76
C THR A 59 -4.16 -8.87 -2.35
N ILE A 60 -3.75 -9.03 -1.08
CA ILE A 60 -2.43 -8.56 -0.60
C ILE A 60 -1.28 -9.25 -1.36
N ASP A 61 -1.47 -10.50 -1.81
CA ASP A 61 -0.44 -11.20 -2.58
C ASP A 61 -0.28 -10.62 -3.99
N ASP A 62 -1.39 -10.18 -4.61
CA ASP A 62 -1.36 -9.45 -5.88
C ASP A 62 -0.63 -8.12 -5.74
N PHE A 63 -0.87 -7.41 -4.64
CA PHE A 63 -0.14 -6.19 -4.31
C PHE A 63 1.37 -6.42 -4.18
N ILE A 64 1.80 -7.48 -3.49
CA ILE A 64 3.23 -7.83 -3.36
C ILE A 64 3.83 -8.15 -4.74
N ASN A 65 3.11 -8.90 -5.57
CA ASN A 65 3.54 -9.20 -6.94
C ASN A 65 3.67 -7.94 -7.80
N ASP A 66 2.77 -6.97 -7.63
CA ASP A 66 2.85 -5.66 -8.28
C ASP A 66 4.06 -4.85 -7.78
N LEU A 67 4.37 -4.87 -6.48
CA LEU A 67 5.57 -4.23 -5.94
C LEU A 67 6.84 -4.80 -6.59
N LEU A 68 6.93 -6.13 -6.73
CA LEU A 68 8.04 -6.79 -7.42
C LEU A 68 8.09 -6.42 -8.90
N SER A 69 6.96 -6.51 -9.60
CA SER A 69 6.87 -6.28 -11.05
C SER A 69 7.18 -4.83 -11.43
N LYS A 70 6.82 -3.87 -10.55
CA LYS A 70 7.11 -2.44 -10.71
C LYS A 70 8.51 -2.06 -10.21
N GLY A 71 9.24 -2.98 -9.57
CA GLY A 71 10.61 -2.75 -9.09
C GLY A 71 10.71 -1.95 -7.79
N TYR A 72 9.64 -1.86 -6.99
CA TYR A 72 9.68 -1.25 -5.66
C TYR A 72 10.44 -2.09 -4.65
N ILE A 73 10.40 -3.42 -4.82
CA ILE A 73 11.12 -4.38 -4.00
C ILE A 73 11.84 -5.39 -4.89
N SER A 74 12.84 -6.06 -4.33
CA SER A 74 13.54 -7.15 -5.00
C SER A 74 13.58 -8.35 -4.08
N LYS A 75 13.44 -9.55 -4.66
CA LYS A 75 13.56 -10.78 -3.89
C LYS A 75 15.03 -10.97 -3.56
N GLN A 76 15.41 -10.79 -2.29
CA GLN A 76 16.73 -11.23 -1.84
C GLN A 76 16.80 -12.74 -1.97
N ILE A 77 17.52 -13.22 -2.98
CA ILE A 77 17.99 -14.60 -2.97
C ILE A 77 19.04 -14.63 -1.87
N GLN A 78 18.66 -15.10 -0.68
CA GLN A 78 19.65 -15.49 0.32
C GLN A 78 20.47 -16.61 -0.32
N ALA A 79 21.60 -16.25 -0.92
CA ALA A 79 22.65 -17.19 -1.24
C ALA A 79 23.17 -17.69 0.10
N GLY A 80 22.56 -18.76 0.61
CA GLY A 80 23.02 -19.41 1.82
C GLY A 80 24.49 -19.71 1.66
N GLU A 81 25.32 -19.12 2.52
CA GLU A 81 26.70 -19.51 2.73
C GLU A 81 26.70 -21.01 3.06
N LYS A 82 26.91 -21.85 2.04
CA LYS A 82 27.55 -23.14 2.26
C LYS A 82 29.03 -22.84 2.42
N ASN A 83 29.49 -22.76 3.66
CA ASN A 83 30.69 -23.42 4.21
C ASN A 83 31.10 -22.78 5.54
#